data_AF-A0A946LFT6-F1
#
_entry.id   AF-A0A946LFT6-F1
#
_cell.length_a   1.000
_cell.length_b   1.000
_cell.length_c   1.000
_cell.angle_alpha   90.00
_cell.angle_beta   90.00
_cell.angle_gamma   90.00
#
_symmetry.space_group_name_H-M   'P 1'
#
loop_
_entity.id
_entity.type
_entity.pdbx_description
1 polymer ?
#
loop_
_entity_poly.entity_id
_entity_poly.type
_entity_poly.pdbx_seq_one_letter_code
_entity_poly.pdbx_strand_id
1 'polypeptide(L)'
;MKTIKLPSALHEVFGEESTLVEMLLILFFSVGATWGLFASTQAEWEALATWKFIVILILAFDIFAGFIANLTFSTNAFYQASSKVPPPKVVA
;
A
#
# COMPACT_ATOMS: atom_id res chain seq x y z
N MET A 1 -8.81 14.71 -12.73
CA MET A 1 -8.45 14.42 -11.33
C MET A 1 -7.06 15.00 -11.08
N LYS A 2 -6.79 15.61 -9.92
CA LYS A 2 -5.51 16.28 -9.66
C LYS A 2 -4.45 15.22 -9.33
N THR A 3 -3.58 14.93 -10.29
CA THR A 3 -2.39 14.10 -10.10
C THR A 3 -1.36 14.87 -9.27
N ILE A 4 -0.75 14.19 -8.30
CA ILE A 4 0.33 14.73 -7.49
C ILE A 4 1.59 13.97 -7.86
N LYS A 5 2.64 14.71 -8.21
CA LYS A 5 3.98 14.14 -8.34
C LYS A 5 4.50 13.83 -6.95
N LEU A 6 4.74 12.56 -6.68
CA LEU A 6 5.25 12.11 -5.40
C LEU A 6 6.79 12.26 -5.36
N PRO A 7 7.37 12.47 -4.18
CA PRO A 7 8.82 12.37 -4.00
C PRO A 7 9.31 10.96 -4.32
N SER A 8 10.51 10.84 -4.88
CA SER A 8 11.09 9.55 -5.31
C SER A 8 11.16 8.48 -4.21
N ALA A 9 11.27 8.89 -2.94
CA ALA A 9 11.28 7.97 -1.80
C ALA A 9 9.93 7.27 -1.55
N LEU A 10 8.83 7.81 -2.09
CA LEU A 10 7.47 7.27 -1.92
C LEU A 10 6.97 6.55 -3.18
N HIS A 11 7.76 6.52 -4.26
CA HIS A 11 7.40 5.86 -5.51
C HIS A 11 7.20 4.35 -5.36
N GLU A 12 7.92 3.69 -4.44
CA GLU A 12 7.77 2.25 -4.20
C GLU A 12 6.39 1.90 -3.63
N VAL A 13 5.76 2.82 -2.90
CA VAL A 13 4.46 2.58 -2.25
C VAL A 13 3.30 3.21 -3.04
N PHE A 14 3.51 4.38 -3.66
CA PHE A 14 2.43 5.17 -4.28
C PHE A 14 2.56 5.38 -5.80
N GLY A 15 3.65 4.93 -6.43
CA GLY A 15 3.94 5.21 -7.85
C GLY A 15 4.45 6.64 -8.11
N GLU A 16 4.81 6.92 -9.37
CA GLU A 16 5.36 8.21 -9.81
C GLU A 16 4.28 9.31 -9.93
N GLU A 17 3.06 8.90 -10.28
CA GLU A 17 1.87 9.74 -10.27
C GLU A 17 0.74 9.01 -9.54
N SER A 18 0.36 9.53 -8.37
CA SER A 18 -0.80 9.05 -7.61
C SER A 18 -1.89 10.09 -7.60
N THR A 19 -3.14 9.66 -7.60
CA THR A 19 -4.26 10.55 -7.38
C THR A 19 -4.48 10.76 -5.88
N LEU A 20 -4.90 11.95 -5.50
CA LEU A 20 -5.30 12.26 -4.10
C LEU A 20 -6.34 11.27 -3.56
N VAL A 21 -7.20 10.76 -4.43
CA VAL A 21 -8.23 9.76 -4.09
C VAL A 21 -7.58 8.42 -3.75
N GLU A 22 -6.62 7.93 -4.54
CA GLU A 22 -5.91 6.67 -4.24
C GLU A 22 -5.16 6.74 -2.92
N MET A 23 -4.44 7.84 -2.63
CA MET A 23 -3.80 8.05 -1.33
C MET A 23 -4.80 7.98 -0.17
N LEU A 24 -5.97 8.62 -0.33
CA LEU A 24 -7.00 8.61 0.70
C LEU A 24 -7.61 7.22 0.87
N LEU A 25 -7.82 6.46 -0.20
CA LEU A 25 -8.31 5.08 -0.12
C LEU A 25 -7.29 4.18 0.56
N ILE A 26 -6.01 4.26 0.19
CA ILE A 26 -4.93 3.50 0.84
C ILE A 26 -4.94 3.82 2.33
N LEU A 27 -4.87 5.09 2.72
CA LEU A 27 -4.86 5.48 4.14
C LEU A 27 -6.12 4.99 4.87
N PHE A 28 -7.30 5.22 4.32
CA PHE A 28 -8.56 4.86 4.95
C PHE A 28 -8.68 3.35 5.18
N PHE A 29 -8.41 2.55 4.15
CA PHE A 29 -8.50 1.09 4.27
C PHE A 29 -7.37 0.50 5.12
N SER A 30 -6.15 1.07 5.08
CA SER A 30 -5.03 0.57 5.88
C SER A 30 -5.25 0.81 7.37
N VAL A 31 -5.70 2.02 7.73
CA VAL A 31 -6.07 2.36 9.11
C VAL A 31 -7.25 1.50 9.56
N GLY A 32 -8.29 1.37 8.72
CA GLY A 32 -9.47 0.56 9.02
C GLY A 32 -9.13 -0.92 9.24
N ALA A 33 -8.29 -1.52 8.39
CA ALA A 33 -7.85 -2.90 8.51
C ALA A 33 -6.97 -3.12 9.75
N THR A 34 -6.04 -2.21 10.02
CA THR A 34 -5.17 -2.26 11.22
C THR A 34 -6.02 -2.15 12.50
N TRP A 35 -6.99 -1.24 12.52
CA TRP A 35 -7.92 -1.09 13.63
C TRP A 35 -8.81 -2.34 13.80
N GLY A 36 -9.36 -2.86 12.70
CA GLY A 36 -10.17 -4.07 12.71
C GLY A 36 -9.41 -5.29 13.23
N LEU A 37 -8.14 -5.45 12.83
CA LEU A 37 -7.24 -6.46 13.36
C LEU A 37 -7.10 -6.31 14.88
N PHE A 38 -6.75 -5.11 15.36
CA PHE A 38 -6.61 -4.85 16.80
C PHE A 38 -7.91 -5.15 17.58
N ALA A 39 -9.03 -4.61 17.12
CA ALA A 39 -10.32 -4.78 17.79
C ALA A 39 -10.79 -6.24 17.83
N SER A 40 -10.52 -7.02 16.78
CA SER A 40 -10.90 -8.45 16.72
C SER A 40 -9.98 -9.37 17.52
N THR A 41 -8.76 -8.93 17.84
CA THR A 41 -7.76 -9.74 18.54
C THR A 41 -7.32 -9.12 19.87
N GLN A 42 -8.12 -8.21 20.45
CA GLN A 42 -7.76 -7.40 21.62
C GLN A 42 -7.12 -8.22 22.75
N ALA A 43 -7.70 -9.39 23.07
CA ALA A 43 -7.24 -10.28 24.14
C ALA A 43 -5.79 -10.77 23.97
N GLU A 44 -5.31 -10.89 22.72
CA GLU A 44 -3.94 -11.35 22.42
C GLU A 44 -2.88 -10.29 22.72
N TRP A 45 -3.29 -9.01 22.85
CA TRP A 45 -2.37 -7.89 23.03
C TRP A 45 -2.26 -7.40 24.48
N GLU A 46 -3.17 -7.79 25.36
CA GLU A 46 -3.25 -7.27 26.74
C GLU A 46 -1.99 -7.58 27.56
N ALA A 47 -1.32 -8.69 27.28
CA ALA A 47 -0.10 -9.10 27.97
C ALA A 47 1.20 -8.51 27.36
N LEU A 48 1.10 -7.78 26.25
CA LEU A 48 2.28 -7.22 25.58
C LEU A 48 2.74 -5.92 26.23
N ALA A 49 4.07 -5.76 26.31
CA ALA A 49 4.66 -4.46 26.60
C ALA A 49 4.25 -3.44 25.54
N THR A 50 3.96 -2.21 25.96
CA THR A 50 3.45 -1.13 25.10
C THR A 50 4.29 -0.90 23.84
N TRP A 51 5.62 -1.01 23.92
CA TRP A 51 6.49 -0.82 22.76
C TRP A 51 6.32 -1.94 21.71
N LYS A 52 6.09 -3.20 22.14
CA LYS A 52 5.83 -4.32 21.21
C LYS A 52 4.50 -4.10 20.49
N PHE A 53 3.49 -3.65 21.23
CA PHE A 53 2.20 -3.30 20.66
C PHE A 53 2.33 -2.21 19.59
N ILE A 54 3.06 -1.13 19.88
CA ILE A 54 3.34 -0.05 18.92
C ILE A 54 4.05 -0.58 17.68
N VAL A 55 5.09 -1.41 17.84
CA VAL A 55 5.82 -2.00 16.70
C VAL A 55 4.90 -2.84 15.82
N ILE A 56 4.02 -3.64 16.42
CA ILE A 56 3.09 -4.50 15.66
C ILE A 56 2.06 -3.65 14.91
N LEU A 57 1.54 -2.58 15.51
CA LEU A 57 0.64 -1.66 14.81
C LEU A 57 1.31 -1.02 13.60
N ILE A 58 2.57 -0.59 13.72
CA ILE A 58 3.33 -0.02 12.61
C ILE A 58 3.51 -1.06 11.49
N LEU A 59 3.92 -2.28 11.84
CA LEU A 59 4.10 -3.36 10.87
C LEU A 59 2.79 -3.77 10.18
N ALA A 60 1.70 -3.87 10.93
CA ALA A 60 0.39 -4.20 10.37
C ALA A 60 -0.08 -3.11 9.39
N PHE A 61 0.07 -1.83 9.77
CA PHE A 61 -0.26 -0.71 8.89
C PHE A 61 0.57 -0.74 7.61
N ASP A 62 1.88 -0.96 7.70
CA ASP A 62 2.78 -1.02 6.54
C ASP A 62 2.39 -2.14 5.56
N ILE A 63 2.11 -3.35 6.10
CA ILE A 63 1.67 -4.49 5.30
C ILE A 63 0.33 -4.21 4.61
N PHE A 64 -0.66 -3.67 5.33
CA PHE A 64 -1.96 -3.35 4.74
C PHE A 64 -1.86 -2.23 3.70
N ALA A 65 -1.07 -1.19 3.97
CA ALA A 65 -0.83 -0.09 3.03
C ALA A 65 -0.18 -0.60 1.74
N GLY A 66 0.86 -1.42 1.83
CA GLY A 66 1.48 -2.04 0.66
C GLY A 66 0.52 -2.96 -0.10
N PHE A 67 -0.30 -3.75 0.60
CA PHE A 67 -1.31 -4.61 -0.04
C PHE A 67 -2.38 -3.79 -0.78
N ILE A 68 -2.96 -2.77 -0.13
CA ILE A 68 -4.01 -1.93 -0.73
C ILE A 68 -3.45 -1.09 -1.88
N ALA A 69 -2.22 -0.59 -1.75
CA ALA A 69 -1.54 0.10 -2.84
C ALA A 69 -1.42 -0.78 -4.09
N ASN A 70 -1.12 -2.08 -3.92
CA ASN A 70 -1.09 -3.04 -5.03
C ASN A 70 -2.45 -3.29 -5.68
N LEU A 71 -3.56 -2.93 -5.03
CA LEU A 71 -4.90 -2.99 -5.60
C LEU A 71 -5.31 -1.70 -6.33
N THR A 72 -4.53 -0.62 -6.21
CA THR A 72 -4.81 0.66 -6.89
C THR A 72 -4.31 0.69 -8.34
N PHE A 73 -5.00 1.46 -9.18
CA PHE A 73 -4.78 1.51 -10.63
C PHE A 73 -3.44 2.15 -11.00
N SER A 74 -2.98 3.14 -10.21
CA SER A 74 -1.69 3.81 -10.38
C SER A 74 -0.50 2.82 -10.39
N THR A 75 -0.49 1.83 -9.50
CA THR A 75 0.57 0.81 -9.45
C THR A 75 0.55 -0.11 -10.68
N ASN A 76 -0.65 -0.50 -11.15
CA ASN A 76 -0.81 -1.32 -12.35
C ASN A 76 -0.41 -0.57 -13.64
N ALA A 77 -0.55 0.75 -13.68
CA ALA A 77 -0.08 1.59 -14.78
C ALA A 77 1.45 1.75 -14.78
N PHE A 78 2.08 1.86 -13.59
CA PHE A 78 3.55 1.92 -13.45
C PHE A 78 4.23 0.64 -13.98
N TYR A 79 3.69 -0.55 -13.66
CA TYR A 79 4.22 -1.82 -14.18
C TYR A 79 4.05 -1.96 -15.71
N GLN A 80 2.94 -1.46 -16.28
CA GLN A 80 2.72 -1.50 -17.72
C GLN A 80 3.65 -0.54 -18.48
N ALA A 81 3.91 0.65 -17.93
CA ALA A 81 4.85 1.61 -18.52
C ALA A 81 6.32 1.17 -18.42
N SER A 82 6.69 0.40 -17.39
CA SER A 82 8.03 -0.17 -17.22
C SER A 82 8.23 -1.55 -17.85
N SER A 83 7.25 -2.06 -18.60
CA SER A 83 7.42 -3.32 -19.32
C SER A 83 8.45 -3.17 -20.46
N LYS A 84 9.72 -3.40 -20.14
CA LYS A 84 10.79 -3.73 -21.10
C LYS A 84 10.58 -5.12 -21.71
N VAL A 85 9.35 -5.63 -21.74
CA VAL A 85 9.02 -6.89 -22.37
C VAL A 85 8.89 -6.59 -23.85
N PRO A 86 9.84 -7.03 -24.70
CA PRO A 86 9.68 -6.87 -26.13
C PRO A 86 8.39 -7.59 -26.54
N PRO A 87 7.60 -7.03 -27.47
CA PRO A 87 6.43 -7.73 -27.98
C PRO A 87 6.85 -9.13 -28.46
N PRO A 88 6.02 -10.16 -28.25
CA PRO A 88 6.35 -11.52 -28.68
C PRO A 88 6.68 -11.50 -30.17
N LYS A 89 7.89 -11.98 -30.52
CA LYS A 89 8.26 -12.15 -31.92
C LYS A 89 7.32 -13.16 -32.52
N VAL A 90 6.40 -12.69 -33.37
CA VAL A 90 5.60 -13.56 -34.22
C VAL A 90 6.58 -14.19 -35.19
N VAL A 91 6.93 -15.45 -34.93
CA VAL A 91 7.68 -16.28 -35.89
C VAL A 91 6.65 -16.71 -36.92
N ALA A 92 6.70 -16.05 -38.08
CA ALA A 92 5.91 -16.38 -39.27
C ALA A 92 6.40 -17.67 -39.92
#